data_AF-A0A5R9FQS5-F1
#
_entry.id   AF-A0A5R9FQS5-F1
#
_cell.length_a   1.000
_cell.length_b   1.000
_cell.length_c   1.000
_cell.angle_alpha   90.00
_cell.angle_beta   90.00
_cell.angle_gamma   90.00
#
_symmetry.space_group_name_H-M   'P 1'
#
loop_
_entity.id
_entity.type
_entity.pdbx_description
1 polymer ?
#
loop_
_entity_poly.entity_id
_entity_poly.type
_entity_poly.pdbx_seq_one_letter_code
_entity_poly.pdbx_strand_id
1 'polypeptide(L)'
;MTSIPYPNSARWLLEVTAAAAPADPAAFEEQRQLLRSVAAFHRASRTWCAYIGALDVRALTVLQRLYEAAQRFGTEVRIRAIAAPDAWNGPCFPEAGELAVLVAAEADRGRQLGELPVS
;
A
#
# COMPACT_ATOMS: atom_id res chain seq x y z
N MET A 1 -38.84 -3.14 14.75
CA MET A 1 -37.40 -3.44 14.87
C MET A 1 -36.74 -3.00 13.58
N THR A 2 -36.25 -1.77 13.55
CA THR A 2 -35.55 -1.18 12.40
C THR A 2 -34.08 -1.57 12.49
N SER A 3 -33.65 -2.46 11.59
CA SER A 3 -32.24 -2.82 11.45
C SER A 3 -31.50 -1.60 10.91
N ILE A 4 -30.62 -1.03 11.73
CA ILE A 4 -29.71 0.04 11.31
C ILE A 4 -28.71 -0.60 10.34
N PRO A 5 -28.57 -0.14 9.09
CA PRO A 5 -27.51 -0.61 8.22
C PRO A 5 -26.20 -0.14 8.83
N TYR A 6 -25.40 -1.07 9.36
CA TYR A 6 -24.04 -0.75 9.76
C TYR A 6 -23.31 -0.19 8.53
N PRO A 7 -22.78 1.05 8.59
CA PRO A 7 -21.98 1.56 7.50
C PRO A 7 -20.77 0.65 7.34
N ASN A 8 -20.54 0.16 6.11
CA ASN A 8 -19.39 -0.57 5.61
C ASN A 8 -18.27 -0.77 6.65
N SER A 9 -18.12 -1.99 7.15
CA SER A 9 -16.91 -2.39 7.89
C SER A 9 -15.69 -2.00 7.06
N ALA A 10 -14.87 -1.07 7.55
CA ALA A 10 -13.76 -0.53 6.78
C ALA A 10 -12.79 -1.66 6.44
N ARG A 11 -12.70 -2.02 5.15
CA ARG A 11 -11.79 -3.04 4.63
C ARG A 11 -10.46 -2.37 4.34
N TRP A 12 -9.38 -2.86 4.92
CA TRP A 12 -8.06 -2.23 4.80
C TRP A 12 -7.08 -3.05 3.97
N LEU A 13 -6.21 -2.35 3.25
CA LEU A 13 -5.07 -2.89 2.52
C LEU A 13 -3.82 -2.08 2.86
N LEU A 14 -2.66 -2.72 2.73
CA LEU A 14 -1.39 -2.02 2.63
C LEU A 14 -1.05 -1.85 1.14
N GLU A 15 -0.95 -0.61 0.71
CA GLU A 15 -0.33 -0.24 -0.55
C GLU A 15 1.19 -0.16 -0.33
N VAL A 16 1.93 -0.96 -1.07
CA VAL A 16 3.40 -0.92 -1.06
C VAL A 16 3.87 -0.45 -2.43
N THR A 17 4.58 0.66 -2.45
CA THR A 17 5.14 1.24 -3.67
C THR A 17 6.66 1.25 -3.63
N ALA A 18 7.29 1.01 -4.78
CA ALA A 18 8.72 1.20 -4.98
C ALA A 18 8.97 2.06 -6.21
N ALA A 19 9.89 3.02 -6.13
CA ALA A 19 10.28 3.79 -7.31
C ALA A 19 10.94 2.88 -8.36
N ALA A 20 10.70 3.17 -9.63
CA ALA A 20 11.47 2.55 -10.71
C ALA A 20 12.94 2.96 -10.60
N ALA A 21 13.83 2.08 -11.04
CA ALA A 21 15.25 2.39 -11.18
C ALA A 21 15.44 3.67 -12.04
N PRO A 22 16.55 4.40 -11.83
CA PRO A 22 16.91 5.57 -12.63
C PRO A 22 16.90 5.28 -14.14
N ALA A 23 17.03 6.31 -14.98
CA ALA A 23 16.83 6.25 -16.43
C ALA A 23 17.77 5.31 -17.23
N ASP A 24 18.54 4.45 -16.58
CA ASP A 24 19.27 3.35 -17.22
C ASP A 24 18.29 2.23 -17.64
N PRO A 25 18.14 1.95 -18.95
CA PRO A 25 17.26 0.90 -19.44
C PRO A 25 17.63 -0.50 -18.95
N ALA A 26 18.92 -0.78 -18.71
CA ALA A 26 19.37 -2.08 -18.24
C ALA A 26 18.95 -2.31 -16.78
N ALA A 27 19.21 -1.34 -15.90
CA ALA A 27 18.77 -1.37 -14.51
C ALA A 27 17.24 -1.49 -14.39
N PHE A 28 16.48 -0.79 -15.24
CA PHE A 28 15.02 -0.91 -15.25
C PHE A 28 14.56 -2.32 -15.65
N GLU A 29 15.17 -2.92 -16.67
CA GLU A 29 14.81 -4.27 -17.11
C GLU A 29 15.12 -5.31 -16.03
N GLU A 30 16.28 -5.22 -15.36
CA GLU A 30 16.60 -6.07 -14.22
C GLU A 30 15.59 -5.93 -13.08
N GLN A 31 15.24 -4.70 -12.73
CA GLN A 31 14.23 -4.43 -11.71
C GLN A 31 12.86 -5.00 -12.13
N ARG A 32 12.49 -4.88 -13.40
CA ARG A 32 11.25 -5.46 -13.95
C ARG A 32 11.25 -6.97 -13.83
N GLN A 33 12.34 -7.66 -14.17
CA GLN A 33 12.42 -9.12 -14.04
C GLN A 33 12.24 -9.57 -12.60
N LEU A 34 12.77 -8.81 -11.64
CA LEU A 34 12.64 -9.07 -10.21
C LEU A 34 11.21 -8.86 -9.69
N LEU A 35 10.53 -7.79 -10.14
CA LEU A 35 9.27 -7.33 -9.54
C LEU A 35 8.01 -7.75 -10.29
N ARG A 36 8.09 -8.13 -11.58
CA ARG A 36 6.90 -8.43 -12.41
C ARG A 36 5.98 -9.52 -11.87
N SER A 37 6.48 -10.40 -11.00
CA SER A 37 5.70 -11.49 -10.39
C SER A 37 4.97 -11.06 -9.11
N VAL A 38 5.37 -9.94 -8.50
CA VAL A 38 4.90 -9.50 -7.18
C VAL A 38 4.26 -8.11 -7.18
N ALA A 39 4.53 -7.28 -8.18
CA ALA A 39 4.05 -5.91 -8.27
C ALA A 39 3.67 -5.52 -9.71
N ALA A 40 2.67 -4.64 -9.82
CA ALA A 40 2.27 -4.02 -11.07
C ALA A 40 3.06 -2.73 -11.32
N PHE A 41 3.43 -2.47 -12.57
CA PHE A 41 4.14 -1.24 -12.93
C PHE A 41 3.17 -0.14 -13.37
N HIS A 42 3.16 0.98 -12.67
CA HIS A 42 2.41 2.18 -13.01
C HIS A 42 3.29 3.13 -13.82
N ARG A 43 3.02 3.20 -15.13
CA ARG A 43 3.80 4.03 -16.07
C ARG A 43 3.77 5.52 -15.75
N ALA A 44 2.60 6.04 -15.32
CA ALA A 44 2.41 7.47 -15.07
C ALA A 44 3.28 8.00 -13.92
N SER A 45 3.35 7.26 -12.81
CA SER A 45 4.16 7.62 -11.64
C SER A 45 5.56 7.00 -11.65
N ARG A 46 5.87 6.12 -12.62
CA ARG A 46 7.10 5.30 -12.66
C ARG A 46 7.33 4.56 -11.35
N THR A 47 6.29 3.92 -10.83
CA THR A 47 6.36 3.14 -9.59
C THR A 47 5.87 1.71 -9.79
N TRP A 48 6.44 0.81 -9.02
CA TRP A 48 5.92 -0.53 -8.78
C TRP A 48 4.93 -0.45 -7.63
N CYS A 49 3.77 -1.10 -7.75
CA CYS A 49 2.75 -1.13 -6.71
C CYS A 49 2.27 -2.57 -6.45
N ALA A 50 2.10 -2.91 -5.18
CA ALA A 50 1.46 -4.13 -4.74
C ALA A 50 0.48 -3.82 -3.60
N TYR A 51 -0.64 -4.55 -3.57
CA TYR A 51 -1.63 -4.47 -2.50
C TYR A 51 -1.57 -5.73 -1.65
N ILE A 52 -1.46 -5.54 -0.34
CA ILE A 52 -1.41 -6.61 0.64
C ILE A 52 -2.64 -6.47 1.54
N GLY A 53 -3.44 -7.54 1.63
CA GLY A 53 -4.61 -7.59 2.51
C GLY A 53 -4.53 -8.62 3.62
N ALA A 54 -3.42 -9.34 3.73
CA ALA A 54 -3.12 -10.26 4.82
C ALA A 54 -1.61 -10.41 4.92
N LEU A 55 -1.05 -10.52 6.13
CA LEU A 55 0.38 -10.79 6.34
C LEU A 55 0.66 -12.30 6.32
N ASP A 56 0.56 -12.89 5.14
CA ASP A 56 0.91 -14.29 4.90
C ASP A 56 2.29 -14.44 4.22
N VAL A 57 2.69 -15.67 3.89
CA VAL A 57 3.98 -15.96 3.22
C VAL A 57 4.09 -15.23 1.88
N ARG A 58 2.97 -15.03 1.16
CA ARG A 58 2.95 -14.31 -0.11
C ARG A 58 3.21 -12.81 0.13
N ALA A 59 2.60 -12.21 1.14
CA ALA A 59 2.86 -10.83 1.52
C ALA A 59 4.32 -10.60 1.93
N LEU A 60 4.89 -11.51 2.71
CA LEU A 60 6.32 -11.46 3.06
C LEU A 60 7.21 -11.54 1.81
N THR A 61 6.85 -12.38 0.83
CA THR A 61 7.58 -12.47 -0.44
C THR A 61 7.50 -11.16 -1.22
N VAL A 62 6.33 -10.52 -1.27
CA VAL A 62 6.15 -9.21 -1.94
C VAL A 62 7.04 -8.15 -1.28
N LEU A 63 6.98 -8.04 0.06
CA LEU A 63 7.77 -7.07 0.82
C LEU A 63 9.27 -7.31 0.64
N GLN A 64 9.72 -8.57 0.72
CA GLN A 64 11.12 -8.92 0.54
C GLN A 64 11.63 -8.53 -0.84
N ARG A 65 10.86 -8.80 -1.91
CA ARG A 65 11.25 -8.48 -3.29
C ARG A 65 11.30 -6.98 -3.56
N LEU A 66 10.33 -6.23 -3.04
CA LEU A 66 10.32 -4.76 -3.16
C LEU A 66 11.49 -4.15 -2.40
N TYR A 67 11.82 -4.67 -1.23
CA TYR A 67 12.98 -4.21 -0.45
C TYR A 67 14.32 -4.62 -1.09
N GLU A 68 14.42 -5.83 -1.65
CA GLU A 68 15.58 -6.27 -2.44
C GLU A 68 15.81 -5.32 -3.63
N ALA A 69 14.75 -4.95 -4.35
CA ALA A 69 14.83 -3.99 -5.44
C ALA A 69 15.30 -2.61 -4.94
N ALA A 70 14.76 -2.13 -3.82
CA ALA A 70 15.17 -0.87 -3.21
C ALA A 70 16.66 -0.83 -2.88
N GLN A 71 17.17 -1.89 -2.25
CA GLN A 71 18.59 -1.99 -1.90
C GLN A 71 19.48 -2.07 -3.14
N ARG A 72 19.11 -2.90 -4.12
CA ARG A 72 19.93 -3.12 -5.32
C ARG A 72 19.97 -1.93 -6.26
N PHE A 73 18.86 -1.22 -6.42
CA PHE A 73 18.73 -0.13 -7.40
C PHE A 73 18.70 1.26 -6.75
N GLY A 74 18.88 1.36 -5.43
CA GLY A 74 18.84 2.62 -4.69
C GLY A 74 17.49 3.32 -4.75
N THR A 75 16.39 2.55 -4.81
CA THR A 75 15.03 3.09 -4.93
C THR A 75 14.32 3.15 -3.59
N GLU A 76 13.43 4.12 -3.42
CA GLU A 76 12.64 4.27 -2.18
C GLU A 76 11.45 3.30 -2.21
N VAL A 77 11.17 2.66 -1.07
CA VAL A 77 9.93 1.90 -0.82
C VAL A 77 9.07 2.64 0.19
N ARG A 78 7.79 2.80 -0.14
CA ARG A 78 6.79 3.41 0.74
C ARG A 78 5.66 2.42 1.01
N ILE A 79 5.21 2.37 2.26
CA ILE A 79 4.08 1.55 2.69
C ILE A 79 3.03 2.50 3.24
N ARG A 80 1.77 2.33 2.80
CA ARG A 80 0.63 3.12 3.27
C ARG A 80 -0.55 2.20 3.52
N ALA A 81 -1.31 2.47 4.57
CA ALA A 81 -2.60 1.83 4.76
C ALA A 81 -3.67 2.60 3.97
N ILE A 82 -4.46 1.87 3.18
CA ILE A 82 -5.52 2.44 2.35
C ILE A 82 -6.83 1.66 2.57
N ALA A 83 -7.95 2.35 2.35
CA ALA A 83 -9.23 1.67 2.24
C ALA A 83 -9.24 0.81 0.96
N ALA A 84 -9.73 -0.42 1.07
CA ALA A 84 -9.88 -1.32 -0.05
C ALA A 84 -10.91 -0.73 -1.04
N PRO A 85 -10.58 -0.63 -2.34
CA PRO A 85 -11.55 -0.22 -3.35
C PRO A 85 -12.74 -1.19 -3.40
N ASP A 86 -13.93 -0.70 -3.77
CA ASP A 86 -15.14 -1.53 -3.85
C ASP A 86 -14.97 -2.75 -4.78
N ALA A 87 -14.15 -2.62 -5.82
CA ALA A 87 -13.84 -3.69 -6.77
C ALA A 87 -12.84 -4.75 -6.22
N TRP A 88 -12.31 -4.58 -5.01
CA TRP A 88 -11.34 -5.50 -4.42
C TRP A 88 -12.00 -6.77 -3.88
N ASN A 89 -11.64 -7.90 -4.48
CA ASN A 89 -12.15 -9.23 -4.12
C ASN A 89 -11.12 -10.08 -3.35
N GLY A 90 -9.97 -9.53 -2.99
CA GLY A 90 -8.93 -10.23 -2.25
C GLY A 90 -9.10 -10.17 -0.73
N PRO A 91 -8.17 -10.77 0.03
CA PRO A 91 -8.09 -10.62 1.48
C PRO A 91 -8.03 -9.14 1.87
N CYS A 92 -8.53 -8.82 3.07
CA CYS A 92 -8.40 -7.50 3.67
C CYS A 92 -8.04 -7.68 5.13
N PHE A 93 -7.29 -6.72 5.67
CA PHE A 93 -7.09 -6.69 7.10
C PHE A 93 -8.45 -6.47 7.77
N PRO A 94 -8.83 -7.32 8.74
CA PRO A 94 -10.00 -7.06 9.55
C PRO A 94 -9.77 -5.78 10.34
N GLU A 95 -10.85 -5.09 10.68
CA GLU A 95 -10.88 -3.83 11.42
C GLU A 95 -9.84 -3.82 12.56
N ALA A 96 -8.70 -3.22 12.29
CA ALA A 96 -7.61 -3.08 13.25
C ALA A 96 -7.75 -1.69 13.82
N GLY A 97 -8.36 -1.59 15.00
CA GLY A 97 -8.45 -0.33 15.75
C GLY A 97 -7.10 0.40 15.84
N GLU A 98 -5.97 -0.32 15.81
CA GLU A 98 -4.62 0.24 15.80
C GLU A 98 -4.18 0.80 14.43
N LEU A 99 -4.54 0.18 13.30
CA LEU A 99 -4.21 0.70 11.97
C LEU A 99 -5.12 1.87 11.57
N ALA A 100 -6.39 1.85 12.00
CA ALA A 100 -7.31 2.98 11.84
C ALA A 100 -6.78 4.22 12.57
N VAL A 101 -6.20 4.05 13.77
CA VAL A 101 -5.52 5.12 14.51
C VAL A 101 -4.28 5.63 13.77
N LEU A 102 -3.49 4.74 13.16
CA LEU A 102 -2.30 5.13 12.40
C LEU A 102 -2.67 5.95 11.15
N VAL A 103 -3.73 5.55 10.43
CA VAL A 103 -4.25 6.28 9.26
C VAL A 103 -4.88 7.61 9.66
N ALA A 104 -5.67 7.65 10.74
CA ALA A 104 -6.21 8.90 11.27
C ALA A 104 -5.08 9.86 11.66
N ALA A 105 -4.02 9.36 12.31
CA ALA A 105 -2.85 10.16 12.69
C ALA A 105 -2.04 10.64 11.47
N GLU A 106 -1.92 9.84 10.39
CA GLU A 106 -1.30 10.30 9.14
C GLU A 106 -2.17 11.30 8.38
N ALA A 107 -3.49 11.11 8.35
CA ALA A 107 -4.43 12.06 7.75
C ALA A 107 -4.41 13.42 8.48
N ASP A 108 -4.25 13.40 9.81
CA ASP A 108 -4.14 14.60 10.64
C ASP A 108 -2.77 15.29 10.56
N ARG A 109 -1.75 14.66 9.97
CA ARG A 109 -0.38 15.19 9.88
C ARG A 109 -0.26 16.45 8.98
N GLY A 110 -1.30 16.76 8.21
CA GLY A 110 -1.42 17.99 7.42
C GLY A 110 -2.38 19.04 8.01
N ARG A 111 -2.97 18.78 9.18
CA ARG A 111 -4.01 19.62 9.78
C ARG A 111 -3.39 20.78 10.58
N GLN A 112 -3.94 21.99 10.46
CA GLN A 112 -3.51 23.11 11.29
C GLN A 112 -4.01 22.91 12.74
N LEU A 113 -3.19 23.32 13.71
CA LEU A 113 -3.55 23.27 15.13
C LEU A 113 -4.85 24.08 15.36
N GLY A 114 -5.96 23.39 15.69
CA GLY A 114 -7.25 23.99 15.99
C GLY A 114 -8.46 23.43 15.23
N GLU A 115 -8.26 22.61 14.21
CA GLU A 115 -9.38 21.97 13.49
C GLU A 115 -9.85 20.67 14.18
N LEU A 116 -11.15 20.58 14.44
CA LEU A 116 -11.78 19.39 15.03
C LEU A 116 -11.84 18.25 14.00
N PRO A 117 -11.73 16.97 14.44
CA PRO A 117 -11.92 15.83 13.55
C PRO A 117 -13.36 15.81 13.03
N VAL A 118 -13.51 15.61 11.72
CA VAL A 118 -14.83 15.32 11.11
C VAL A 118 -15.18 13.86 11.39
N SER A 119 -16.20 13.67 12.21
CA SER A 119 -16.81 12.39 12.59
C SER A 119 -17.45 11.65 11.41
#